data_AF-A0A971ZIQ1-F1
#
_entry.id   AF-A0A971ZIQ1-F1
#
_cell.length_a   1.000
_cell.length_b   1.000
_cell.length_c   1.000
_cell.angle_alpha   90.00
_cell.angle_beta   90.00
_cell.angle_gamma   90.00
#
_symmetry.space_group_name_H-M   'P 1'
#
loop_
_entity.id
_entity.type
_entity.pdbx_description
1 polymer ?
#
loop_
_entity_poly.entity_id
_entity_poly.type
_entity_poly.pdbx_seq_one_letter_code
_entity_poly.pdbx_strand_id
1 'polypeptide(L)'
;MIKLIIKLFIKDYENVYDKNVREAYGVLSGALGIVCNLLLFILKLATGIIINSIAIVSDAVNNLSDLGSSIVTIFGAKLSN
;
A
#
# COMPACT_ATOMS: atom_id res chain seq x y z
N MET A 1 6.75 -14.90 3.90
CA MET A 1 6.44 -13.61 4.57
C MET A 1 5.01 -13.16 4.30
N ILE A 2 4.62 -12.91 3.04
CA ILE A 2 3.25 -12.50 2.69
C ILE A 2 2.16 -13.50 3.13
N LYS A 3 2.41 -14.82 3.03
CA LYS A 3 1.46 -15.86 3.51
C LYS A 3 1.11 -15.74 5.00
N LEU A 4 2.02 -15.26 5.85
CA LEU A 4 1.74 -15.05 7.27
C LEU A 4 0.79 -13.87 7.48
N ILE A 5 1.02 -12.76 6.76
CA ILE A 5 0.16 -11.57 6.82
C ILE A 5 -1.25 -11.91 6.33
N ILE A 6 -1.35 -12.63 5.21
CA ILE A 6 -2.61 -13.14 4.67
C ILE A 6 -3.34 -14.02 5.69
N LYS A 7 -2.66 -15.01 6.28
CA LYS A 7 -3.26 -15.90 7.28
C LYS A 7 -3.72 -15.19 8.55
N LEU A 8 -3.09 -14.05 8.88
CA LEU A 8 -3.45 -13.23 10.02
C LEU A 8 -4.70 -12.36 9.77
N PHE A 9 -4.84 -11.83 8.54
CA PHE A 9 -5.87 -10.84 8.19
C PHE A 9 -7.06 -11.41 7.40
N ILE A 10 -6.89 -12.55 6.72
CA ILE A 10 -7.92 -13.17 5.86
C ILE A 10 -8.27 -14.54 6.42
N LYS A 11 -9.51 -14.68 6.89
CA LYS A 11 -10.09 -15.95 7.31
C LYS A 11 -10.46 -16.76 6.04
N ASP A 12 -10.20 -18.06 6.04
CA ASP A 12 -10.41 -18.93 4.87
C ASP A 12 -9.62 -18.51 3.61
N TYR A 13 -8.38 -18.03 3.81
CA TYR A 13 -7.53 -17.49 2.75
C TYR A 13 -7.25 -18.43 1.56
N GLU A 14 -7.50 -19.73 1.69
CA GLU A 14 -7.34 -20.73 0.61
C GLU A 14 -8.54 -20.75 -0.35
N ASN A 15 -9.72 -20.32 0.09
CA ASN A 15 -10.94 -20.31 -0.72
C ASN A 15 -11.03 -19.05 -1.61
N VAL A 16 -10.11 -18.93 -2.57
CA VAL A 16 -10.02 -17.78 -3.49
C VAL A 16 -11.20 -17.63 -4.45
N TYR A 17 -12.09 -18.62 -4.52
CA TYR A 17 -13.32 -18.58 -5.31
C TYR A 17 -14.46 -17.85 -4.58
N ASP A 18 -14.35 -17.68 -3.26
CA ASP A 18 -15.29 -16.88 -2.49
C ASP A 18 -15.08 -15.39 -2.77
N LYS A 19 -16.15 -14.69 -3.13
CA LYS A 19 -16.13 -13.25 -3.43
C LYS A 19 -15.61 -12.43 -2.24
N ASN A 20 -15.96 -12.81 -1.01
CA ASN A 20 -15.55 -12.11 0.21
C ASN A 20 -14.05 -12.27 0.48
N VAL A 21 -13.52 -13.49 0.28
CA VAL A 21 -12.09 -13.76 0.42
C VAL A 21 -11.31 -12.94 -0.60
N ARG A 22 -11.76 -12.93 -1.86
CA ARG A 22 -11.12 -12.14 -2.94
C ARG A 22 -11.16 -10.63 -2.67
N GLU A 23 -12.26 -10.12 -2.13
CA GLU A 23 -12.38 -8.72 -1.73
C GLU A 23 -11.42 -8.39 -0.57
N ALA A 24 -11.32 -9.27 0.44
CA ALA A 24 -10.38 -9.11 1.55
C ALA A 24 -8.91 -9.09 1.06
N TYR A 25 -8.56 -9.91 0.06
CA TYR A 25 -7.25 -9.86 -0.59
C TYR A 25 -6.99 -8.51 -1.27
N GLY A 26 -7.99 -7.97 -1.98
CA GLY A 26 -7.88 -6.66 -2.62
C GLY A 26 -7.67 -5.53 -1.62
N VAL A 27 -8.47 -5.52 -0.54
CA VAL A 27 -8.35 -4.52 0.54
C VAL A 27 -7.01 -4.63 1.25
N LEU A 28 -6.57 -5.84 1.60
CA LEU A 28 -5.28 -6.07 2.27
C LEU A 28 -4.11 -5.62 1.39
N SER A 29 -4.12 -5.97 0.11
CA SER A 29 -3.08 -5.57 -0.85
C SER A 29 -2.99 -4.06 -0.98
N GLY A 30 -4.13 -3.38 -1.15
CA GLY A 30 -4.18 -1.92 -1.23
C GLY A 30 -3.72 -1.24 0.06
N ALA A 31 -4.17 -1.73 1.22
CA ALA A 31 -3.76 -1.19 2.51
C ALA A 31 -2.26 -1.34 2.76
N LEU A 32 -1.68 -2.51 2.44
CA LEU A 32 -0.24 -2.74 2.54
C LEU A 32 0.55 -1.82 1.59
N GLY A 33 0.06 -1.62 0.36
CA GLY A 33 0.67 -0.70 -0.59
C GLY A 33 0.72 0.74 -0.08
N ILE A 34 -0.38 1.22 0.51
CA ILE A 34 -0.45 2.55 1.14
C ILE A 34 0.53 2.66 2.30
N VAL A 35 0.51 1.71 3.24
CA VAL A 35 1.37 1.75 4.43
C VAL A 35 2.85 1.72 4.05
N CYS A 36 3.24 0.85 3.13
CA CYS A 36 4.63 0.76 2.66
C CYS A 36 5.08 2.05 1.97
N ASN A 37 4.27 2.64 1.09
CA ASN A 37 4.63 3.88 0.42
C ASN A 37 4.68 5.07 1.37
N LEU A 38 3.80 5.12 2.38
CA LEU A 38 3.84 6.16 3.41
C LEU A 38 5.14 6.09 4.22
N LEU A 39 5.52 4.88 4.64
CA LEU A 39 6.76 4.65 5.38
C LEU A 39 7.99 5.06 4.55
N LEU A 40 8.03 4.66 3.28
CA LEU A 40 9.11 5.04 2.37
C LEU A 40 9.17 6.55 2.16
N PHE A 41 8.02 7.21 1.98
CA PHE A 41 7.95 8.66 1.88
C PHE A 41 8.53 9.35 3.11
N ILE A 42 8.10 8.97 4.32
CA ILE A 42 8.58 9.57 5.58
C ILE A 42 10.09 9.38 5.73
N LEU A 43 10.59 8.16 5.50
CA LEU A 43 12.01 7.85 5.63
C LEU A 43 12.86 8.63 4.62
N LYS A 44 12.44 8.66 3.34
CA LYS A 44 13.15 9.41 2.30
C LYS A 44 13.09 10.91 2.55
N LEU A 45 11.96 11.45 2.98
CA LEU A 45 11.82 12.86 3.31
C LEU A 45 12.74 13.26 4.47
N ALA A 46 12.72 12.48 5.57
CA ALA A 46 13.60 12.72 6.71
C ALA A 46 15.08 12.64 6.30
N THR A 47 15.47 11.59 5.57
CA THR A 47 16.85 11.40 5.09
C THR A 47 17.27 12.49 4.12
N GLY A 48 16.38 12.90 3.20
CA GLY A 48 16.61 13.94 2.22
C GLY A 48 16.81 15.32 2.85
N ILE A 49 16.05 15.64 3.91
CA ILE A 49 16.22 16.88 4.67
C ILE A 49 17.54 16.84 5.46
N ILE A 50 17.86 15.75 6.15
CA ILE A 50 19.10 15.60 6.93
C ILE A 50 20.33 15.79 6.03
N ILE A 51 20.31 15.18 4.84
CA ILE A 51 21.43 15.21 3.89
C ILE A 51 21.37 16.45 2.95
N ASN A 52 20.34 17.30 3.07
CA ASN A 52 20.07 18.43 2.17
C ASN A 52 20.06 18.02 0.67
N SER A 53 19.55 16.83 0.37
CA SER A 53 19.50 16.30 -1.01
C SER A 53 18.14 16.50 -1.65
N ILE A 54 18.06 17.43 -2.60
CA ILE A 54 16.86 17.68 -3.41
C ILE A 54 16.47 16.44 -4.21
N ALA A 55 17.43 15.62 -4.64
CA ALA A 55 17.16 14.39 -5.37
C ALA A 55 16.40 13.37 -4.52
N ILE A 56 16.80 13.17 -3.25
CA ILE A 56 16.11 12.24 -2.34
C ILE A 56 14.72 12.78 -1.96
N VAL A 57 14.59 14.10 -1.76
CA VAL A 57 13.29 14.72 -1.51
C VAL A 57 12.36 14.56 -2.72
N SER A 58 12.86 14.73 -3.93
CA SER A 58 12.07 14.50 -5.16
C SER A 58 11.65 13.03 -5.28
N ASP A 59 12.51 12.09 -4.90
CA ASP A 59 12.20 10.67 -4.89
C ASP A 59 11.15 10.32 -3.80
N ALA A 60 11.16 11.03 -2.67
CA ALA A 60 10.12 10.92 -1.65
C ALA A 60 8.75 11.34 -2.22
N VAL A 61 8.68 12.46 -2.95
CA VAL A 61 7.42 12.94 -3.55
C VAL A 61 6.82 11.93 -4.55
N ASN A 62 7.65 11.14 -5.23
CA ASN A 62 7.16 10.03 -6.06
C ASN A 62 6.46 8.96 -5.21
N ASN A 63 7.06 8.50 -4.11
CA ASN A 63 6.40 7.57 -3.19
C ASN A 63 5.11 8.13 -2.57
N LEU A 64 5.00 9.45 -2.38
CA LEU A 64 3.76 10.09 -1.97
C LEU A 64 2.69 10.05 -3.07
N SER A 65 3.07 10.25 -4.33
CA SER A 65 2.17 10.14 -5.48
C SER A 65 1.64 8.72 -5.65
N ASP A 66 2.51 7.72 -5.46
CA ASP A 66 2.12 6.30 -5.49
C ASP A 66 1.15 5.93 -4.36
N LEU A 67 1.34 6.51 -3.18
CA LEU A 67 0.37 6.39 -2.08
C LEU A 67 -0.98 6.97 -2.48
N GLY A 68 -1.01 8.16 -3.07
CA GLY A 68 -2.25 8.79 -3.56
C GLY A 68 -2.95 7.94 -4.61
N SER A 69 -2.20 7.42 -5.59
CA SER A 69 -2.72 6.52 -6.64
C SER A 69 -3.29 5.22 -6.05
N SER A 70 -2.63 4.66 -5.02
CA SER A 70 -3.11 3.47 -4.31
C SER A 70 -4.43 3.72 -3.58
N ILE A 71 -4.59 4.89 -2.95
CA ILE A 71 -5.86 5.30 -2.32
C ILE A 71 -6.97 5.38 -3.37
N VAL A 72 -6.73 6.09 -4.48
CA VAL A 72 -7.70 6.23 -5.57
C VAL A 72 -8.10 4.86 -6.13
N THR A 73 -7.13 3.96 -6.31
CA THR A 73 -7.38 2.59 -6.80
C THR A 73 -8.32 1.81 -5.87
N ILE A 74 -8.12 1.89 -4.55
CA ILE A 74 -9.00 1.21 -3.58
C ILE A 74 -10.41 1.80 -3.60
N PHE A 75 -10.54 3.13 -3.65
CA PHE A 75 -11.85 3.79 -3.75
C PHE A 75 -12.55 3.45 -5.06
N GLY A 76 -11.83 3.43 -6.19
CA GLY A 76 -12.36 3.02 -7.48
C GLY A 76 -12.81 1.56 -7.51
N ALA A 77 -12.02 0.66 -6.92
CA ALA A 77 -12.38 -0.75 -6.78
C ALA A 77 -13.65 -0.94 -5.93
N LYS A 78 -13.83 -0.15 -4.87
CA LYS A 78 -15.06 -0.15 -4.06
C LYS A 78 -16.28 0.42 -4.79
N LEU A 79 -16.09 1.39 -5.69
CA LEU A 79 -17.19 1.95 -6.47
C LEU A 79 -17.63 1.02 -7.61
N SER A 80 -16.71 0.21 -8.13
CA SER A 80 -16.96 -0.73 -9.22
C SER A 80 -17.57 -2.07 -8.78
N ASN A 81 -17.62 -2.37 -7.48
CA ASN A 81 -18.18 -3.61 -6.91
C ASN A 81 -19.53 -3.35 -6.26
#